data_AF-T2SSY6-F1
#
_entry.id   AF-T2SSY6-F1
#
_cell.length_a   1.000
_cell.length_b   1.000
_cell.length_c   1.000
_cell.angle_alpha   90.00
_cell.angle_beta   90.00
_cell.angle_gamma   90.00
#
_symmetry.space_group_name_H-M   'P 1'
#
loop_
_entity.id
_entity.type
_entity.pdbx_description
1 polymer ?
#
loop_
_entity_poly.entity_id
_entity_poly.type
_entity_poly.pdbx_seq_one_letter_code
_entity_poly.pdbx_strand_id
1 'polypeptide(L)'
;MQKFDYEFKKRALIKDGFLAFKQAHYAEALRLFSEVLFLDKDNQKAKVGALLSDIAKDFPKEAHSFYELYQSLIAMQKRSLKNQAEEQITALIASFDEGLNQMAEKIDAQISQKGEELNGILYADFKRLSLERGFKEAFEDLMFSSRVIFDNKEDFYEFLKELNHYGYYELAVNYIENMHEDSFIYDEFLRSLLEDALKSNKA
;
A
#
# COMPACT_ATOMS: atom_id res chain seq x y z
N MET A 1 -26.90 -22.79 -33.57
CA MET A 1 -25.42 -22.81 -33.51
C MET A 1 -25.01 -24.15 -32.88
N GLN A 2 -24.22 -24.97 -33.56
CA GLN A 2 -23.95 -26.35 -33.12
C GLN A 2 -22.90 -26.39 -32.00
N LYS A 3 -22.96 -27.41 -31.14
CA LYS A 3 -22.02 -27.66 -30.02
C LYS A 3 -20.53 -27.62 -30.44
N PHE A 4 -20.26 -27.93 -31.71
CA PHE A 4 -18.93 -27.91 -32.31
C PHE A 4 -18.34 -26.48 -32.44
N ASP A 5 -19.16 -25.49 -32.80
CA ASP A 5 -18.73 -24.08 -32.96
C ASP A 5 -18.28 -23.49 -31.62
N TYR A 6 -18.92 -23.92 -30.53
CA TYR A 6 -18.66 -23.44 -29.17
C TYR A 6 -17.30 -23.91 -28.64
N GLU A 7 -16.95 -25.18 -28.87
CA GLU A 7 -15.65 -25.74 -28.47
C GLU A 7 -14.48 -25.11 -29.24
N PHE A 8 -14.68 -24.83 -30.54
CA PHE A 8 -13.68 -24.12 -31.33
C PHE A 8 -13.48 -22.69 -30.84
N LYS A 9 -14.58 -21.96 -30.60
CA LYS A 9 -14.54 -20.59 -30.07
C LYS A 9 -13.80 -20.52 -28.73
N LYS A 10 -14.10 -21.42 -27.78
CA LYS A 10 -13.41 -21.46 -26.47
C LYS A 10 -11.89 -21.63 -26.62
N ARG A 11 -11.47 -22.56 -27.49
CA ARG A 11 -10.03 -22.82 -27.70
C ARG A 11 -9.30 -21.62 -28.33
N ALA A 12 -9.95 -20.93 -29.26
CA ALA A 12 -9.41 -19.71 -29.85
C ALA A 12 -9.25 -18.62 -28.79
N LEU A 13 -10.30 -18.33 -28.03
CA LEU A 13 -10.27 -17.33 -26.94
C LEU A 13 -9.19 -17.63 -25.89
N ILE A 14 -9.02 -18.89 -25.47
CA ILE A 14 -7.95 -19.26 -24.52
C ILE A 14 -6.58 -18.97 -25.12
N LYS A 15 -6.36 -19.32 -26.39
CA LYS A 15 -5.08 -19.09 -27.07
C LYS A 15 -4.77 -17.60 -27.17
N ASP A 16 -5.77 -16.81 -27.56
CA ASP A 16 -5.65 -15.36 -27.70
C ASP A 16 -5.45 -14.69 -26.33
N GLY A 17 -6.12 -15.19 -25.29
CA GLY A 17 -5.92 -14.74 -23.91
C GLY A 17 -4.48 -14.92 -23.43
N PHE A 18 -3.88 -16.10 -23.66
CA PHE A 18 -2.47 -16.33 -23.31
C PHE A 18 -1.50 -15.56 -24.22
N LEU A 19 -1.89 -15.20 -25.44
CA LEU A 19 -1.10 -14.32 -26.30
C LEU A 19 -1.09 -12.89 -25.77
N ALA A 20 -2.27 -12.34 -25.46
CA ALA A 20 -2.44 -11.03 -24.86
C ALA A 20 -1.68 -10.92 -23.52
N PHE A 21 -1.76 -11.95 -22.68
CA PHE A 21 -1.02 -12.02 -21.41
C PHE A 21 0.51 -11.88 -21.63
N LYS A 22 1.07 -12.64 -22.57
CA LYS A 22 2.50 -12.57 -22.91
C LYS A 22 2.92 -11.22 -23.49
N GLN A 23 2.00 -10.51 -24.12
CA GLN A 23 2.20 -9.16 -24.66
C GLN A 23 1.97 -8.06 -23.62
N ALA A 24 1.76 -8.44 -22.34
CA ALA A 24 1.43 -7.54 -21.24
C ALA A 24 0.10 -6.77 -21.41
N HIS A 25 -0.79 -7.24 -22.29
CA HIS A 25 -2.15 -6.72 -22.42
C HIS A 25 -3.08 -7.42 -21.40
N TYR A 26 -2.82 -7.21 -20.11
CA TYR A 26 -3.45 -8.00 -19.03
C TYR A 26 -4.96 -7.80 -18.92
N ALA A 27 -5.47 -6.58 -19.12
CA ALA A 27 -6.90 -6.32 -19.12
C ALA A 27 -7.62 -7.05 -20.27
N GLU A 28 -6.99 -7.09 -21.45
CA GLU A 28 -7.52 -7.83 -22.60
C GLU A 28 -7.48 -9.33 -22.36
N ALA A 29 -6.35 -9.84 -21.84
CA ALA A 29 -6.20 -11.25 -21.48
C ALA A 29 -7.28 -11.69 -20.49
N LEU A 30 -7.48 -10.91 -19.42
CA LEU A 30 -8.52 -11.15 -18.42
C LEU A 30 -9.90 -11.20 -19.07
N ARG A 31 -10.23 -10.21 -19.91
CA ARG A 31 -11.52 -10.17 -20.63
C ARG A 31 -11.75 -11.43 -21.48
N LEU A 32 -10.72 -11.87 -22.21
CA LEU A 32 -10.79 -13.07 -23.06
C LEU A 32 -11.02 -14.34 -22.24
N PHE A 33 -10.33 -14.48 -21.10
CA PHE A 33 -10.54 -15.62 -20.19
C PHE A 33 -11.90 -15.57 -19.50
N SER A 34 -12.36 -14.39 -19.08
CA SER A 34 -13.71 -14.21 -18.52
C SER A 34 -14.80 -14.57 -19.53
N GLU A 35 -14.62 -14.26 -20.82
CA GLU A 35 -15.55 -14.70 -21.87
C GLU A 35 -15.60 -16.24 -21.94
N VAL A 36 -14.46 -16.93 -21.87
CA VAL A 36 -14.44 -18.40 -21.84
C VAL A 36 -15.15 -18.94 -20.60
N LEU A 37 -14.95 -18.33 -19.42
CA LEU A 37 -15.59 -18.76 -18.18
C LEU A 37 -17.09 -18.50 -18.16
N PHE A 38 -17.57 -17.45 -18.86
CA PHE A 38 -18.99 -17.24 -19.07
C PHE A 38 -19.62 -18.37 -19.91
N LEU A 39 -18.89 -18.85 -20.93
CA LEU A 39 -19.33 -19.95 -21.78
C LEU A 39 -19.17 -21.33 -21.10
N ASP A 40 -18.18 -21.48 -20.22
CA ASP A 40 -17.79 -22.73 -19.55
C ASP A 40 -17.09 -22.42 -18.22
N LYS A 41 -17.89 -22.30 -17.16
CA LYS A 41 -17.44 -21.90 -15.81
C LYS A 41 -16.40 -22.84 -15.19
N ASP A 42 -16.32 -24.08 -15.67
CA ASP A 42 -15.45 -25.13 -15.11
C ASP A 42 -14.15 -25.30 -15.90
N ASN A 43 -13.90 -24.43 -16.88
CA ASN A 43 -12.69 -24.46 -17.69
C ASN A 43 -11.44 -24.06 -16.87
N GLN A 44 -10.72 -25.04 -16.36
CA GLN A 44 -9.56 -24.82 -15.48
C GLN A 44 -8.46 -23.99 -16.13
N LYS A 45 -8.19 -24.22 -17.41
CA LYS A 45 -7.20 -23.45 -18.14
C LYS A 45 -7.56 -21.96 -18.26
N ALA A 46 -8.84 -21.65 -18.47
CA ALA A 46 -9.31 -20.26 -18.47
C ALA A 46 -9.29 -19.65 -17.06
N LYS A 47 -9.56 -20.42 -16.00
CA LYS A 47 -9.42 -19.96 -14.61
C LYS A 47 -7.98 -19.56 -14.30
N VAL A 48 -7.01 -20.42 -14.62
CA VAL A 48 -5.58 -20.12 -14.46
C VAL A 48 -5.20 -18.86 -15.24
N GLY A 49 -5.63 -18.75 -16.50
CA GLY A 49 -5.36 -17.57 -17.32
C GLY A 49 -5.94 -16.27 -16.74
N ALA A 50 -7.17 -16.33 -16.21
CA ALA A 50 -7.82 -15.19 -15.56
C ALA A 50 -7.06 -14.76 -14.29
N LEU A 51 -6.72 -15.71 -13.41
CA LEU A 51 -5.96 -15.44 -12.18
C LEU A 51 -4.60 -14.80 -12.49
N LEU A 52 -3.84 -15.36 -13.42
CA LEU A 52 -2.56 -14.81 -13.83
C LEU A 52 -2.70 -13.38 -14.38
N SER A 53 -3.75 -13.14 -15.19
CA SER A 53 -3.99 -11.81 -15.78
C SER A 53 -4.42 -10.78 -14.74
N ASP A 54 -5.10 -11.20 -13.68
CA ASP A 54 -5.49 -10.32 -12.59
C ASP A 54 -4.29 -9.95 -11.72
N ILE A 55 -3.52 -10.95 -11.26
CA ILE A 55 -2.27 -10.73 -10.52
C ILE A 55 -1.32 -9.83 -11.31
N ALA A 56 -1.20 -10.03 -12.62
CA ALA A 56 -0.25 -9.28 -13.44
C ALA A 56 -0.51 -7.77 -13.52
N LYS A 57 -1.70 -7.29 -13.12
CA LYS A 57 -1.98 -5.85 -13.04
C LYS A 57 -1.12 -5.17 -11.99
N ASP A 58 -0.93 -5.83 -10.85
CA ASP A 58 -0.18 -5.30 -9.70
C ASP A 58 1.20 -5.94 -9.57
N PHE A 59 1.33 -7.22 -9.94
CA PHE A 59 2.54 -8.05 -9.80
C PHE A 59 2.91 -8.75 -11.13
N PRO A 60 3.29 -8.00 -12.18
CA PRO A 60 3.54 -8.55 -13.51
C PRO A 60 4.68 -9.56 -13.55
N LYS A 61 5.74 -9.38 -12.74
CA LYS A 61 6.90 -10.28 -12.74
C LYS A 61 6.52 -11.64 -12.15
N GLU A 62 5.84 -11.63 -11.02
CA GLU A 62 5.38 -12.79 -10.27
C GLU A 62 4.38 -13.59 -11.11
N ALA A 63 3.43 -12.91 -11.76
CA ALA A 63 2.48 -13.54 -12.67
C ALA A 63 3.18 -14.24 -13.84
N HIS A 64 4.20 -13.62 -14.46
CA HIS A 64 4.97 -14.27 -15.53
C HIS A 64 5.78 -15.47 -15.02
N SER A 65 6.35 -15.40 -13.81
CA SER A 65 7.00 -16.56 -13.17
C SER A 65 6.02 -17.72 -12.93
N PHE A 66 4.82 -17.44 -12.43
CA PHE A 66 3.77 -18.47 -12.30
C PHE A 66 3.35 -19.04 -13.65
N TYR A 67 3.27 -18.21 -14.69
CA TYR A 67 2.98 -18.66 -16.04
C TYR A 67 4.08 -19.59 -16.60
N GLU A 68 5.36 -19.27 -16.42
CA GLU A 68 6.48 -20.13 -16.83
C GLU A 68 6.46 -21.48 -16.10
N LEU A 69 6.19 -21.46 -14.80
CA LEU A 69 6.03 -22.67 -13.99
C LEU A 69 4.85 -23.51 -14.49
N TYR A 70 3.69 -22.89 -14.73
CA TYR A 70 2.50 -23.54 -15.29
C TYR A 70 2.82 -24.23 -16.62
N GLN A 71 3.50 -23.54 -17.52
CA GLN A 71 3.89 -24.09 -18.83
C GLN A 71 4.84 -25.29 -18.69
N SER A 72 5.78 -25.21 -17.74
CA SER A 72 6.69 -26.31 -17.41
C SER A 72 5.93 -27.53 -16.87
N LEU A 73 4.98 -27.31 -15.95
CA LEU A 73 4.13 -28.37 -15.39
C LEU A 73 3.30 -29.08 -16.47
N ILE A 74 2.70 -28.31 -17.40
CA ILE A 74 1.96 -28.90 -18.53
C ILE A 74 2.88 -29.69 -19.46
N ALA A 75 4.09 -29.20 -19.72
CA ALA A 75 5.04 -29.84 -20.62
C ALA A 75 5.56 -31.18 -20.07
N MET A 76 5.71 -31.28 -18.75
CA MET A 76 6.21 -32.47 -18.07
C MET A 76 5.16 -33.57 -17.88
N GLN A 77 3.87 -33.24 -17.96
CA GLN A 77 2.79 -34.17 -17.62
C GLN A 77 2.19 -34.89 -18.84
N LYS A 78 1.87 -36.18 -18.68
CA LYS A 78 1.04 -36.93 -19.65
C LYS A 78 -0.33 -36.23 -19.77
N ARG A 79 -0.93 -36.29 -20.95
CA ARG A 79 -2.20 -35.61 -21.29
C ARG A 79 -3.35 -35.88 -20.30
N SER A 80 -3.30 -37.02 -19.59
CA SER A 80 -4.26 -37.45 -18.57
C SER A 80 -4.14 -36.74 -17.22
N LEU A 81 -3.08 -35.95 -16.97
CA LEU A 81 -2.81 -35.30 -15.68
C LEU A 81 -2.92 -33.77 -15.74
N LYS A 82 -3.27 -33.17 -16.89
CA LYS A 82 -3.28 -31.70 -17.06
C LYS A 82 -4.07 -30.92 -16.01
N ASN A 83 -5.18 -31.48 -15.55
CA ASN A 83 -5.99 -30.90 -14.47
C ASN A 83 -5.19 -30.76 -13.16
N GLN A 84 -4.24 -31.66 -12.89
CA GLN A 84 -3.37 -31.61 -11.72
C GLN A 84 -2.36 -30.45 -11.80
N ALA A 85 -1.88 -30.07 -12.99
CA ALA A 85 -1.04 -28.88 -13.16
C ALA A 85 -1.84 -27.59 -12.88
N GLU A 86 -3.09 -27.55 -13.34
CA GLU A 86 -4.00 -26.42 -13.15
C GLU A 86 -4.40 -26.25 -11.67
N GLU A 87 -4.64 -27.35 -10.96
CA GLU A 87 -4.87 -27.34 -9.51
C GLU A 87 -3.64 -26.87 -8.74
N GLN A 88 -2.45 -27.38 -9.07
CA GLN A 88 -1.20 -26.99 -8.40
C GLN A 88 -0.90 -25.50 -8.56
N ILE A 89 -1.02 -24.95 -9.78
CA ILE A 89 -0.74 -23.53 -9.98
C ILE A 89 -1.80 -22.65 -9.31
N THR A 90 -3.06 -23.07 -9.30
CA THR A 90 -4.14 -22.34 -8.61
C THR A 90 -3.90 -22.30 -7.10
N ALA A 91 -3.46 -23.40 -6.50
CA ALA A 91 -3.13 -23.46 -5.08
C ALA A 91 -1.92 -22.58 -4.72
N LEU A 92 -0.89 -22.54 -5.57
CA LEU A 92 0.26 -21.66 -5.38
C LEU A 92 -0.13 -20.18 -5.45
N ILE A 93 -0.95 -19.81 -6.42
CA ILE A 93 -1.51 -18.46 -6.54
C ILE A 93 -2.31 -18.09 -5.28
N ALA A 94 -3.21 -18.95 -4.84
CA ALA A 94 -4.00 -18.68 -3.63
C ALA A 94 -3.13 -18.51 -2.37
N SER A 95 -2.05 -19.28 -2.25
CA SER A 95 -1.10 -19.14 -1.15
C SER A 95 -0.30 -17.82 -1.21
N PHE A 96 -0.03 -17.33 -2.42
CA PHE A 96 0.63 -16.03 -2.61
C PHE A 96 -0.29 -14.88 -2.17
N ASP A 97 -1.56 -14.90 -2.58
CA ASP A 97 -2.56 -13.90 -2.18
C ASP A 97 -2.78 -13.88 -0.67
N GLU A 98 -2.90 -15.07 -0.05
CA GLU A 98 -3.00 -15.21 1.41
C GLU A 98 -1.78 -14.62 2.13
N GLY A 99 -0.58 -14.85 1.59
CA GLY A 99 0.65 -14.26 2.12
C GLY A 99 0.67 -12.73 2.06
N LEU A 100 0.17 -12.14 0.96
CA LEU A 100 0.03 -10.70 0.83
C LEU A 100 -0.95 -10.12 1.85
N ASN A 101 -2.11 -10.75 2.02
CA ASN A 101 -3.11 -10.32 3.01
C ASN A 101 -2.55 -10.38 4.43
N GLN A 102 -1.88 -11.46 4.80
CA GLN A 102 -1.25 -11.58 6.12
C GLN A 102 -0.14 -10.56 6.35
N MET A 103 0.61 -10.18 5.30
CA MET A 103 1.60 -9.10 5.41
C MET A 103 0.91 -7.75 5.59
N ALA A 104 -0.14 -7.45 4.82
CA ALA A 104 -0.92 -6.24 4.96
C ALA A 104 -1.53 -6.13 6.36
N GLU A 105 -2.17 -7.19 6.87
CA GLU A 105 -2.69 -7.25 8.24
C GLU A 105 -1.60 -7.03 9.29
N LYS A 106 -0.41 -7.60 9.11
CA LYS A 106 0.72 -7.37 10.03
C LYS A 106 1.25 -5.95 9.96
N ILE A 107 1.25 -5.32 8.79
CA ILE A 107 1.62 -3.90 8.63
C ILE A 107 0.56 -3.03 9.28
N ASP A 108 -0.72 -3.27 9.03
CA ASP A 108 -1.84 -2.55 9.64
C ASP A 108 -1.85 -2.74 11.16
N ALA A 109 -1.57 -3.95 11.66
CA ALA A 109 -1.43 -4.22 13.08
C ALA A 109 -0.21 -3.50 13.67
N GLN A 110 0.92 -3.41 12.96
CA GLN A 110 2.07 -2.62 13.42
C GLN A 110 1.78 -1.12 13.41
N ILE A 111 1.05 -0.61 12.41
CA ILE A 111 0.61 0.78 12.34
C ILE A 111 -0.38 1.07 13.46
N SER A 112 -1.32 0.16 13.73
CA SER A 112 -2.31 0.26 14.80
C SER A 112 -1.66 0.14 16.17
N GLN A 113 -0.71 -0.77 16.36
CA GLN A 113 0.06 -0.92 17.60
C GLN A 113 0.96 0.30 17.83
N LYS A 114 1.58 0.87 16.78
CA LYS A 114 2.25 2.19 16.88
C LYS A 114 1.26 3.32 17.13
N GLY A 115 0.03 3.25 16.62
CA GLY A 115 -1.04 4.21 16.89
C GLY A 115 -1.60 4.09 18.32
N GLU A 116 -1.59 2.89 18.91
CA GLU A 116 -1.96 2.65 20.31
C GLU A 116 -0.81 2.97 21.28
N GLU A 117 0.46 2.87 20.85
CA GLU A 117 1.63 3.38 21.59
C GLU A 117 1.81 4.90 21.44
N LEU A 118 1.22 5.50 20.40
CA LEU A 118 1.18 6.94 20.19
C LEU A 118 -0.25 7.42 20.45
N ASN A 119 -0.63 7.60 21.72
CA ASN A 119 -1.67 8.56 22.08
C ASN A 119 -1.35 9.85 21.30
N GLY A 120 -2.07 10.10 20.21
CA GLY A 120 -1.69 11.09 19.22
C GLY A 120 -2.86 12.03 19.10
N ILE A 121 -2.63 13.32 19.32
CA ILE A 121 -3.66 14.32 19.12
C ILE A 121 -3.36 15.07 17.83
N LEU A 122 -4.36 15.16 16.95
CA LEU A 122 -4.25 15.99 15.76
C LEU A 122 -4.06 17.45 16.19
N TYR A 123 -3.19 18.18 15.50
CA TYR A 123 -2.95 19.59 15.81
C TYR A 123 -4.25 20.42 15.77
N ALA A 124 -5.17 20.10 14.85
CA ALA A 124 -6.49 20.74 14.80
C ALA A 124 -7.30 20.55 16.09
N ASP A 125 -7.24 19.36 16.70
CA ASP A 125 -7.91 19.08 17.97
C ASP A 125 -7.21 19.78 19.14
N PHE A 126 -5.88 19.76 19.15
CA PHE A 126 -5.09 20.52 20.13
C PHE A 126 -5.39 22.03 20.04
N LYS A 127 -5.49 22.58 18.84
CA LYS A 127 -5.82 23.99 18.60
C LYS A 127 -7.19 24.34 19.18
N ARG A 128 -8.18 23.46 19.00
CA ARG A 128 -9.50 23.63 19.59
C ARG A 128 -9.46 23.61 21.13
N LEU A 129 -8.70 22.69 21.73
CA LEU A 129 -8.51 22.64 23.19
C LEU A 129 -7.78 23.88 23.73
N SER A 130 -6.75 24.33 23.01
CA SER A 130 -5.98 25.54 23.32
C SER A 130 -6.84 26.81 23.28
N LEU A 131 -7.80 26.89 22.36
CA LEU A 131 -8.75 28.01 22.31
C LEU A 131 -9.69 28.05 23.53
N GLU A 132 -10.04 26.90 24.10
CA GLU A 132 -10.94 26.80 25.25
C GLU A 132 -10.24 27.07 26.59
N ARG A 133 -8.99 26.64 26.75
CA ARG A 133 -8.27 26.63 28.03
C ARG A 133 -6.96 27.43 28.06
N GLY A 134 -6.50 27.90 26.90
CA GLY A 134 -5.20 28.54 26.72
C GLY A 134 -4.10 27.53 26.34
N PHE A 135 -3.20 27.95 25.46
CA PHE A 135 -2.15 27.09 24.89
C PHE A 135 -1.29 26.41 25.95
N LYS A 136 -0.86 27.16 26.98
CA LYS A 136 0.04 26.66 28.02
C LYS A 136 -0.56 25.47 28.79
N GLU A 137 -1.83 25.61 29.21
CA GLU A 137 -2.55 24.58 29.97
C GLU A 137 -2.83 23.35 29.09
N ALA A 138 -3.32 23.57 27.86
CA ALA A 138 -3.56 22.48 26.91
C ALA A 138 -2.27 21.74 26.52
N PHE A 139 -1.14 22.45 26.45
CA PHE A 139 0.15 21.88 26.06
C PHE A 139 0.79 21.07 27.20
N GLU A 140 0.68 21.52 28.45
CA GLU A 140 1.16 20.78 29.62
C GLU A 140 0.48 19.40 29.73
N ASP A 141 -0.83 19.31 29.50
CA ASP A 141 -1.57 18.04 29.48
C ASP A 141 -1.12 17.10 28.34
N LEU A 142 -0.70 17.69 27.21
CA LEU A 142 -0.24 16.98 26.03
C LEU A 142 1.16 16.40 26.22
N MET A 143 2.08 17.17 26.82
CA MET A 143 3.50 16.80 27.01
C MET A 143 3.71 15.49 27.77
N PHE A 144 2.76 15.09 28.63
CA PHE A 144 2.88 13.87 29.44
C PHE A 144 2.32 12.62 28.79
N SER A 145 1.47 12.75 27.78
CA SER A 145 0.63 11.64 27.33
C SER A 145 0.62 11.40 25.84
N SER A 146 0.94 12.40 25.00
CA SER A 146 0.61 12.33 23.58
C SER A 146 1.61 13.00 22.62
N ARG A 147 1.73 12.49 21.38
CA ARG A 147 2.44 13.19 20.28
C ARG A 147 1.46 14.05 19.46
N VAL A 148 1.92 15.20 18.97
CA VAL A 148 1.13 16.04 18.04
C VAL A 148 1.28 15.52 16.62
N ILE A 149 0.17 15.30 15.94
CA ILE A 149 0.12 14.85 14.54
C ILE A 149 -0.31 16.03 13.65
N PHE A 150 0.41 16.26 12.55
CA PHE A 150 0.18 17.38 11.64
C PHE A 150 -0.30 16.88 10.26
N ASP A 151 -1.38 17.46 9.75
CA ASP A 151 -1.94 17.11 8.44
C ASP A 151 -1.24 17.84 7.28
N ASN A 152 -0.62 18.99 7.56
CA ASN A 152 0.05 19.83 6.57
C ASN A 152 1.25 20.57 7.16
N LYS A 153 2.03 21.20 6.27
CA LYS A 153 3.28 21.89 6.61
C LYS A 153 3.02 23.18 7.37
N GLU A 154 1.91 23.86 7.06
CA GLU A 154 1.51 25.13 7.65
C GLU A 154 1.16 24.98 9.14
N ASP A 155 0.41 23.93 9.50
CA ASP A 155 0.02 23.57 10.86
C ASP A 155 1.24 23.25 11.72
N PHE A 156 2.21 22.53 11.15
CA PHE A 156 3.48 22.27 11.82
C PHE A 156 4.23 23.58 12.11
N TYR A 157 4.25 24.52 11.16
CA TYR A 157 4.92 25.80 11.35
C TYR A 157 4.23 26.72 12.34
N GLU A 158 2.90 26.72 12.34
CA GLU A 158 2.11 27.42 13.35
C GLU A 158 2.42 26.87 14.74
N PHE A 159 2.41 25.54 14.90
CA PHE A 159 2.73 24.90 16.17
C PHE A 159 4.13 25.24 16.68
N LEU A 160 5.14 25.20 15.81
CA LEU A 160 6.51 25.57 16.16
C LEU A 160 6.63 27.05 16.60
N LYS A 161 5.89 27.97 15.96
CA LYS A 161 5.84 29.38 16.39
C LYS A 161 5.23 29.52 17.78
N GLU A 162 4.15 28.79 18.06
CA GLU A 162 3.50 28.83 19.36
C GLU A 162 4.41 28.26 20.47
N LEU A 163 5.11 27.16 20.21
CA LEU A 163 6.12 26.64 21.14
C LEU A 163 7.19 27.69 21.46
N ASN A 164 7.73 28.34 20.43
CA ASN A 164 8.71 29.41 20.57
C ASN A 164 8.14 30.60 21.35
N HIS A 165 6.91 31.02 21.06
CA HIS A 165 6.23 32.13 21.72
C HIS A 165 6.03 31.90 23.22
N TYR A 166 5.65 30.67 23.61
CA TYR A 166 5.40 30.30 25.00
C TYR A 166 6.64 29.79 25.75
N GLY A 167 7.82 29.82 25.12
CA GLY A 167 9.10 29.52 25.77
C GLY A 167 9.52 28.05 25.75
N TYR A 168 8.84 27.21 24.98
CA TYR A 168 9.14 25.78 24.80
C TYR A 168 10.20 25.55 23.69
N TYR A 169 11.28 26.33 23.75
CA TYR A 169 12.33 26.38 22.71
C TYR A 169 13.00 25.02 22.47
N GLU A 170 13.36 24.32 23.53
CA GLU A 170 14.03 23.01 23.44
C GLU A 170 13.16 21.96 22.75
N LEU A 171 11.84 22.01 22.99
CA LEU A 171 10.87 21.15 22.32
C LEU A 171 10.76 21.51 20.83
N ALA A 172 10.67 22.79 20.48
CA ALA A 172 10.63 23.22 19.09
C ALA A 172 11.89 22.76 18.33
N VAL A 173 13.08 22.88 18.94
CA VAL A 173 14.34 22.36 18.39
C VAL A 173 14.26 20.84 18.20
N ASN A 174 13.80 20.10 19.21
CA ASN A 174 13.69 18.64 19.14
C ASN A 174 12.75 18.17 18.00
N TYR A 175 11.64 18.87 17.76
CA TYR A 175 10.74 18.57 16.63
C TYR A 175 11.43 18.80 15.28
N ILE A 176 12.27 19.84 15.17
CA ILE A 176 13.02 20.14 13.94
C ILE A 176 14.13 19.11 13.70
N GLU A 177 14.90 18.75 14.73
CA GLU A 177 15.99 17.77 14.63
C GLU A 177 15.50 16.36 14.26
N ASN A 178 14.27 16.01 14.64
CA ASN A 178 13.66 14.73 14.28
C ASN A 178 13.01 14.71 12.88
N MET A 179 13.00 15.83 12.14
CA MET A 179 12.61 15.82 10.72
C MET A 179 13.72 15.22 9.86
N HIS A 180 13.34 14.53 8.77
CA HIS A 180 14.31 14.00 7.80
C HIS A 180 15.25 15.11 7.29
N GLU A 181 16.56 14.87 7.43
CA GLU A 181 17.65 15.87 7.35
C GLU A 181 17.65 16.75 6.08
N ASP A 182 17.15 16.24 4.95
CA ASP A 182 17.25 16.91 3.65
C ASP A 182 16.31 18.12 3.48
N SER A 183 15.19 18.18 4.22
CA SER A 183 14.21 19.27 4.05
C SER A 183 14.50 20.49 4.91
N PHE A 184 15.21 20.32 6.02
CA PHE A 184 15.42 21.38 7.02
C PHE A 184 16.46 22.41 6.57
N ILE A 185 17.53 21.98 5.89
CA ILE A 185 18.62 22.87 5.47
C ILE A 185 18.14 23.95 4.49
N TYR A 186 17.12 23.70 3.68
CA TYR A 186 16.65 24.66 2.66
C TYR A 186 15.50 25.55 3.12
N ASP A 187 14.96 25.33 4.32
CA ASP A 187 13.78 26.06 4.79
C ASP A 187 14.16 27.29 5.62
N GLU A 188 13.95 28.48 5.05
CA GLU A 188 14.29 29.77 5.66
C GLU A 188 13.53 30.02 6.97
N PHE A 189 12.28 29.53 7.07
CA PHE A 189 11.47 29.68 8.27
C PHE A 189 12.06 28.85 9.42
N LEU A 190 12.40 27.57 9.19
CA LEU A 190 12.98 26.71 10.21
C LEU A 190 14.35 27.22 10.69
N ARG A 191 15.16 27.76 9.77
CA ARG A 191 16.43 28.42 10.12
C ARG A 191 16.22 29.62 11.04
N SER A 192 15.30 30.52 10.70
CA SER A 192 15.01 31.70 11.53
C SER A 192 14.53 31.31 12.93
N LEU A 193 13.70 30.26 13.04
CA LEU A 193 13.17 29.82 14.31
C LEU A 193 14.27 29.27 15.23
N LEU A 194 15.23 28.53 14.68
CA LEU A 194 16.38 28.05 15.45
C LEU A 194 17.32 29.18 15.86
N GLU A 195 17.56 30.16 14.99
CA GLU A 195 18.34 31.35 15.36
C GLU A 195 17.70 32.10 16.53
N ASP A 196 16.37 32.20 16.54
CA ASP A 196 15.63 32.83 17.62
C ASP A 196 15.66 31.99 18.90
N ALA A 197 15.48 30.67 18.80
CA ALA A 197 15.61 29.75 19.94
C ALA A 197 17.03 29.82 20.57
N LEU A 198 18.08 29.90 19.76
CA LEU A 198 19.47 30.03 20.22
C LEU A 198 19.76 31.37 20.92
N LYS A 199 19.06 32.45 20.54
CA LYS A 199 19.18 33.76 21.22
C LYS A 199 18.43 33.74 22.55
N SER A 200 17.25 33.14 22.59
CA SER A 200 16.42 33.04 23.80
C SER A 200 17.01 32.11 24.87
N ASN A 201 17.80 31.10 24.48
CA ASN A 201 18.51 30.21 25.43
C ASN A 201 19.79 30.83 26.05
N LYS A 202 20.12 32.09 25.71
CA LYS A 202 21.29 32.84 26.25
C LYS A 202 20.90 34.01 27.16
N ALA A 203 19.61 34.22 27.42
CA ALA A 203 19.09 35.26 28.31
C ALA A 203 18.66 34.66 29.65
#